data_AF-A0A420RQV7-F1
#
_entry.id   AF-A0A420RQV7-F1
#
_cell.length_a   1.000
_cell.length_b   1.000
_cell.length_c   1.000
_cell.angle_alpha   90.00
_cell.angle_beta   90.00
_cell.angle_gamma   90.00
#
_symmetry.space_group_name_H-M   'P 1'
#
loop_
_entity.id
_entity.type
_entity.pdbx_description
1 polymer ?
#
loop_
_entity_poly.entity_id
_entity_poly.type
_entity_poly.pdbx_seq_one_letter_code
_entity_poly.pdbx_strand_id
1 'polypeptide(L)'
;MSDQSLPFRNKSVIWDLRREYKQRVSNFAEDIAQVYELRAKVDRANRDFKDGLGKDVDRLLLLHSEIIKGSDAVKTGDSLLLTEGDIIALYHQLGTKVVSEHWYECVLENIWENEKVKAQKLKRKRRWSERSTTSYTIRRGAHA
;
A
#
# COMPACT_ATOMS: atom_id res chain seq x y z
N MET A 1 76.61 11.39 -23.63
CA MET A 1 75.16 11.32 -23.87
C MET A 1 74.68 10.02 -23.25
N SER A 2 73.75 10.05 -22.30
CA SER A 2 73.26 8.83 -21.66
C SER A 2 72.18 8.19 -22.54
N ASP A 3 72.39 6.92 -22.87
CA ASP A 3 71.35 6.05 -23.43
C ASP A 3 70.30 5.79 -22.34
N GLN A 4 69.36 6.72 -22.18
CA GLN A 4 68.12 6.46 -21.46
C GLN A 4 67.29 5.50 -22.30
N SER A 5 67.44 4.20 -22.01
CA SER A 5 66.62 3.16 -22.62
C SER A 5 65.14 3.45 -22.37
N LEU A 6 64.40 3.69 -23.45
CA LEU A 6 62.94 3.84 -23.41
C LEU A 6 62.32 2.63 -22.69
N PRO A 7 61.36 2.84 -21.76
CA PRO A 7 60.81 1.79 -20.90
C PRO A 7 60.09 0.66 -21.66
N PHE A 8 59.87 0.84 -22.97
CA PHE A 8 59.12 -0.07 -23.83
C PHE A 8 59.99 -1.06 -24.64
N ARG A 9 61.31 -1.10 -24.45
CA ARG A 9 62.18 -2.05 -25.18
C ARG A 9 62.20 -3.47 -24.62
N ASN A 10 61.74 -3.68 -23.38
CA ASN A 10 61.79 -5.01 -22.75
C ASN A 10 60.52 -5.81 -23.05
N LYS A 11 60.65 -6.83 -23.92
CA LYS A 11 59.55 -7.71 -24.32
C LYS A 11 58.94 -8.48 -23.14
N SER A 12 59.68 -8.76 -22.08
CA SER A 12 59.14 -9.47 -20.91
C SER A 12 58.13 -8.62 -20.15
N VAL A 13 58.46 -7.34 -19.90
CA VAL A 13 57.60 -6.39 -19.18
C VAL A 13 56.27 -6.17 -19.91
N ILE A 14 56.30 -6.05 -21.23
CA ILE A 14 55.07 -5.92 -22.04
C ILE A 14 54.22 -7.20 -21.97
N TRP A 15 54.86 -8.37 -21.92
CA TRP A 15 54.16 -9.65 -21.83
C TRP A 15 53.48 -9.83 -20.46
N ASP A 16 54.18 -9.47 -19.38
CA ASP A 16 53.64 -9.50 -18.01
C ASP A 16 52.44 -8.54 -17.87
N LEU A 17 52.55 -7.31 -18.37
CA LEU A 17 51.44 -6.35 -18.38
C LEU A 17 50.23 -6.86 -19.17
N ARG A 18 50.46 -7.51 -20.33
CA ARG A 18 49.36 -8.11 -21.12
C ARG A 18 48.69 -9.25 -20.38
N ARG A 19 49.46 -10.09 -19.67
CA ARG A 19 48.92 -11.19 -18.86
C ARG A 19 48.11 -10.65 -17.70
N GLU A 20 48.64 -9.65 -16.98
CA GLU A 20 47.95 -9.01 -15.86
C GLU A 20 46.65 -8.33 -16.30
N TYR A 21 46.68 -7.60 -17.42
CA TYR A 21 45.49 -6.99 -18.01
C TYR A 21 44.41 -8.04 -18.32
N LYS A 22 44.78 -9.14 -18.98
CA LYS A 22 43.84 -10.23 -19.28
C LYS A 22 43.24 -10.83 -18.01
N GLN A 23 44.06 -11.04 -16.98
CA GLN A 23 43.58 -11.55 -15.70
C GLN A 23 42.57 -10.60 -15.05
N ARG A 24 42.87 -9.30 -15.02
CA ARG A 24 41.97 -8.29 -14.46
C ARG A 24 40.65 -8.20 -15.22
N VAL A 25 40.69 -8.28 -16.56
CA VAL A 25 39.46 -8.32 -17.38
C VAL A 25 38.64 -9.58 -17.10
N SER A 26 39.29 -10.73 -16.92
CA SER A 26 38.60 -11.99 -16.58
C SER A 26 37.94 -11.90 -15.21
N ASN A 27 38.66 -11.44 -14.19
CA ASN A 27 38.12 -11.26 -12.84
C ASN A 27 36.94 -10.28 -12.85
N PHE A 28 37.05 -9.17 -13.58
CA PHE A 28 35.97 -8.20 -13.72
C PHE A 28 34.72 -8.79 -14.40
N ALA A 29 34.91 -9.67 -15.39
CA ALA A 29 33.79 -10.36 -16.03
C ALA A 29 33.08 -11.32 -15.06
N GLU A 30 33.84 -12.02 -14.20
CA GLU A 30 33.30 -12.87 -13.14
C GLU A 30 32.54 -12.05 -12.09
N ASP A 31 33.10 -10.92 -11.65
CA ASP A 31 32.44 -10.01 -10.71
C ASP A 31 31.11 -9.50 -11.26
N ILE A 32 31.08 -9.10 -12.54
CA ILE A 32 29.84 -8.68 -13.22
C ILE A 32 28.82 -9.82 -13.25
N ALA A 33 29.26 -11.05 -13.56
CA ALA A 33 28.36 -12.21 -13.58
C ALA A 33 27.71 -12.44 -12.19
N GLN A 34 28.51 -12.35 -11.12
CA GLN A 34 28.00 -12.47 -9.75
C GLN A 34 27.01 -11.37 -9.39
N VAL A 35 27.25 -10.12 -9.81
CA VAL A 35 26.32 -9.01 -9.62
C VAL A 35 24.98 -9.27 -10.30
N TYR A 36 24.99 -9.78 -11.54
CA TYR A 36 23.75 -10.13 -12.25
C TYR A 36 22.99 -11.28 -11.58
N GLU A 37 23.69 -12.30 -11.05
CA GLU A 37 23.05 -13.37 -10.28
C GLU A 37 22.39 -12.84 -9.00
N LEU A 38 23.09 -11.98 -8.25
CA LEU A 38 22.55 -11.34 -7.05
C LEU A 38 21.32 -10.51 -7.38
N ARG A 39 21.37 -9.71 -8.45
CA ARG A 39 20.23 -8.95 -8.94
C ARG A 39 19.03 -9.86 -9.24
N ALA A 40 19.25 -10.98 -9.93
CA ALA A 40 18.18 -11.93 -10.23
C ALA A 40 17.58 -12.60 -8.97
N LYS A 41 18.36 -12.76 -7.90
CA LYS A 41 17.85 -13.25 -6.59
C LYS A 41 17.00 -12.18 -5.91
N VAL A 42 17.47 -10.93 -5.87
CA VAL A 42 16.71 -9.81 -5.30
C VAL A 42 15.41 -9.57 -6.05
N ASP A 43 15.43 -9.60 -7.38
CA ASP A 43 14.24 -9.41 -8.21
C ASP A 43 13.20 -10.53 -8.05
N ARG A 44 13.63 -11.74 -7.72
CA ARG A 44 12.73 -12.85 -7.36
C ARG A 44 12.13 -12.62 -5.97
N ALA A 45 12.97 -12.40 -4.96
CA ALA A 45 12.50 -12.13 -3.60
C ALA A 45 11.53 -10.94 -3.51
N ASN A 46 11.78 -9.87 -4.28
CA ASN A 46 10.91 -8.70 -4.34
C ASN A 46 9.56 -9.01 -5.00
N ARG A 47 9.52 -9.88 -6.02
CA ARG A 47 8.27 -10.33 -6.63
C ARG A 47 7.46 -11.17 -5.65
N ASP A 48 8.09 -12.12 -4.98
CA ASP A 48 7.43 -12.99 -3.99
C ASP A 48 6.90 -12.17 -2.81
N PHE A 49 7.66 -11.17 -2.35
CA PHE A 49 7.22 -10.24 -1.31
C PHE A 49 5.99 -9.43 -1.74
N LYS A 50 6.00 -8.87 -2.95
CA LYS A 50 4.85 -8.10 -3.48
C LYS A 50 3.61 -8.98 -3.68
N ASP A 51 3.77 -10.22 -4.12
CA ASP A 51 2.65 -11.17 -4.25
C ASP A 51 2.06 -11.52 -2.88
N GLY A 52 2.91 -11.72 -1.86
CA GLY A 52 2.46 -11.89 -0.48
C GLY A 52 1.67 -10.69 0.04
N LEU A 53 2.21 -9.48 -0.13
CA LEU A 53 1.53 -8.24 0.26
C LEU A 53 0.18 -8.07 -0.44
N GLY A 54 0.09 -8.41 -1.74
CA GLY A 54 -1.16 -8.35 -2.50
C GLY A 54 -2.25 -9.23 -1.88
N LYS A 55 -1.91 -10.45 -1.48
CA LYS A 55 -2.85 -11.37 -0.81
C LYS A 55 -3.32 -10.83 0.54
N ASP A 56 -2.43 -10.21 1.30
CA ASP A 56 -2.78 -9.61 2.59
C ASP A 56 -3.73 -8.41 2.41
N VAL A 57 -3.49 -7.57 1.40
CA VAL A 57 -4.37 -6.44 1.06
C VAL A 57 -5.74 -6.94 0.60
N ASP A 58 -5.80 -7.94 -0.28
CA ASP A 58 -7.07 -8.51 -0.73
C ASP A 58 -7.89 -9.08 0.44
N ARG A 59 -7.22 -9.72 1.39
CA ARG A 59 -7.86 -10.24 2.61
C ARG A 59 -8.38 -9.13 3.51
N LEU A 60 -7.62 -8.05 3.69
CA LEU A 60 -8.07 -6.87 4.43
C LEU A 60 -9.29 -6.23 3.78
N LEU A 61 -9.30 -6.09 2.45
CA LEU A 61 -10.43 -5.56 1.70
C LEU A 61 -11.68 -6.43 1.84
N LEU A 62 -11.51 -7.76 1.82
CA LEU A 62 -12.61 -8.70 2.05
C LEU A 62 -13.20 -8.54 3.46
N LEU A 63 -12.36 -8.53 4.50
CA LEU A 63 -12.79 -8.32 5.89
C LEU A 63 -13.53 -6.98 6.04
N HIS A 64 -12.99 -5.91 5.44
CA HIS A 64 -13.64 -4.61 5.43
C HIS A 64 -15.03 -4.66 4.77
N SER A 65 -15.17 -5.36 3.64
CA SER A 65 -16.45 -5.57 2.96
C SER A 65 -17.44 -6.35 3.81
N GLU A 66 -17.00 -7.40 4.50
CA GLU A 66 -17.84 -8.22 5.37
C GLU A 66 -18.33 -7.44 6.59
N ILE A 67 -17.48 -6.63 7.22
CA ILE A 67 -17.87 -5.74 8.32
C ILE A 67 -18.92 -4.72 7.86
N ILE A 68 -18.76 -4.14 6.67
CA ILE A 68 -19.77 -3.22 6.09
C ILE A 68 -21.10 -3.96 5.86
N LYS A 69 -21.07 -5.17 5.29
CA LYS A 69 -22.31 -5.94 5.05
C LYS A 69 -22.99 -6.33 6.35
N GLY A 70 -22.23 -6.78 7.35
CA GLY A 70 -22.75 -7.09 8.69
C GLY A 70 -23.35 -5.85 9.36
N SER A 71 -22.67 -4.71 9.23
CA SER A 71 -23.16 -3.42 9.70
C SER A 71 -24.50 -3.00 9.09
N ASP A 72 -24.61 -3.09 7.76
CA ASP A 72 -25.84 -2.73 7.07
C ASP A 72 -27.00 -3.68 7.43
N ALA A 73 -26.70 -4.94 7.74
CA ALA A 73 -27.67 -5.92 8.25
C ALA A 73 -28.11 -5.66 9.70
N VAL A 74 -27.24 -5.12 10.56
CA VAL A 74 -27.61 -4.74 11.95
C VAL A 74 -28.47 -3.47 11.97
N LYS A 75 -28.28 -2.56 11.01
CA LYS A 75 -29.03 -1.31 10.86
C LYS A 75 -30.50 -1.47 10.42
N THR A 76 -31.03 -2.69 10.29
CA THR A 76 -32.45 -2.92 9.97
C THR A 76 -33.43 -2.70 11.14
N GLY A 77 -32.93 -2.29 12.33
CA GLY A 77 -33.74 -1.76 13.44
C GLY A 77 -33.44 -0.28 13.72
N ASP A 78 -34.20 0.37 14.62
CA ASP A 78 -34.22 1.84 14.89
C ASP A 78 -32.87 2.52 15.20
N SER A 79 -31.76 1.78 15.32
CA SER A 79 -30.42 2.35 15.49
C SER A 79 -29.75 2.65 14.15
N LEU A 80 -29.68 3.93 13.81
CA LEU A 80 -29.01 4.46 12.61
C LEU A 80 -27.47 4.39 12.66
N LEU A 81 -26.86 4.06 13.81
CA LEU A 81 -25.42 4.11 14.04
C LEU A 81 -24.92 2.81 14.68
N LEU A 82 -23.81 2.29 14.17
CA LEU A 82 -23.04 1.23 14.82
C LEU A 82 -22.36 1.76 16.07
N THR A 83 -22.32 0.95 17.13
CA THR A 83 -21.47 1.24 18.28
C THR A 83 -20.07 0.64 18.09
N GLU A 84 -19.09 1.17 18.82
CA GLU A 84 -17.72 0.64 18.86
C GLU A 84 -17.69 -0.84 19.25
N GLY A 85 -18.54 -1.25 20.19
CA GLY A 85 -18.69 -2.64 20.61
C GLY A 85 -19.22 -3.57 19.51
N ASP A 86 -20.12 -3.09 18.64
CA ASP A 86 -20.66 -3.88 17.53
C ASP A 86 -19.58 -4.15 16.47
N ILE A 87 -18.73 -3.17 16.20
CA ILE A 87 -17.63 -3.29 15.23
C ILE A 87 -16.57 -4.26 15.75
N ILE A 88 -16.22 -4.16 17.04
CA ILE A 88 -15.28 -5.07 17.71
C ILE A 88 -15.83 -6.51 17.73
N ALA A 89 -17.13 -6.69 18.00
CA ALA A 89 -17.77 -8.01 18.04
C ALA A 89 -17.82 -8.68 16.65
N LEU A 90 -18.20 -7.93 15.61
CA LEU A 90 -18.16 -8.40 14.23
C LEU A 90 -16.74 -8.76 13.80
N TYR A 91 -15.75 -7.96 14.21
CA TYR A 91 -14.35 -8.26 13.97
C TYR A 91 -13.91 -9.54 14.69
N HIS A 92 -14.23 -9.77 15.95
CA HIS A 92 -13.85 -11.03 16.62
C HIS A 92 -14.56 -12.26 16.06
N GLN A 93 -15.79 -12.11 15.55
CA GLN A 93 -16.50 -13.20 14.87
C GLN A 93 -15.91 -13.55 13.50
N LEU A 94 -15.46 -12.54 12.75
CA LEU A 94 -14.88 -12.70 11.40
C LEU A 94 -13.34 -12.84 11.42
N GLY A 95 -12.73 -12.47 12.56
CA GLY A 95 -11.31 -12.23 12.80
C GLY A 95 -10.53 -13.51 13.05
N THR A 96 -10.30 -14.21 11.94
CA THR A 96 -9.20 -15.14 11.75
C THR A 96 -7.85 -14.59 12.25
N LYS A 97 -7.10 -15.43 12.98
CA LYS A 97 -5.76 -15.28 13.60
C LYS A 97 -4.60 -14.63 12.79
N VAL A 98 -4.81 -14.00 11.64
CA VAL A 98 -3.77 -13.84 10.60
C VAL A 98 -3.46 -12.39 10.22
N VAL A 99 -4.19 -11.39 10.72
CA VAL A 99 -3.96 -9.98 10.40
C VAL A 99 -3.28 -9.27 11.59
N SER A 100 -2.22 -8.51 11.32
CA SER A 100 -1.53 -7.70 12.34
C SER A 100 -2.45 -6.63 12.93
N GLU A 101 -2.36 -6.43 14.25
CA GLU A 101 -3.15 -5.47 15.03
C GLU A 101 -3.03 -4.02 14.50
N HIS A 102 -1.90 -3.66 13.91
CA HIS A 102 -1.70 -2.36 13.28
C HIS A 102 -2.66 -2.10 12.11
N TRP A 103 -2.92 -3.11 11.27
CA TRP A 103 -3.84 -2.97 10.14
C TRP A 103 -5.31 -2.91 10.58
N TYR A 104 -5.61 -3.46 11.76
CA TYR A 104 -6.92 -3.35 12.39
C TYR A 104 -7.25 -1.91 12.76
N GLU A 105 -6.32 -1.19 13.39
CA GLU A 105 -6.49 0.23 13.74
C GLU A 105 -6.83 1.06 12.50
N CYS A 106 -6.11 0.87 11.39
CA CYS A 106 -6.36 1.59 10.14
C CYS A 106 -7.73 1.28 9.51
N VAL A 107 -8.21 0.05 9.62
CA VAL A 107 -9.53 -0.34 9.10
C VAL A 107 -10.63 0.30 9.94
N LEU A 108 -10.49 0.29 11.26
CA LEU A 108 -11.44 0.93 12.17
C LEU A 108 -11.52 2.44 11.96
N GLU A 109 -10.37 3.11 11.85
CA GLU A 109 -10.32 4.56 11.59
C GLU A 109 -11.04 4.91 10.28
N ASN A 110 -10.83 4.14 9.21
CA ASN A 110 -11.51 4.35 7.93
C ASN A 110 -13.03 4.15 8.02
N ILE A 111 -13.49 3.13 8.73
CA ILE A 111 -14.92 2.90 8.96
C ILE A 111 -15.53 4.09 9.73
N TRP A 112 -14.83 4.54 10.77
CA TRP A 112 -15.27 5.66 11.59
C TRP A 112 -15.38 6.97 10.81
N GLU A 113 -14.36 7.31 10.01
CA GLU A 113 -14.39 8.49 9.14
C GLU A 113 -15.51 8.40 8.10
N ASN A 114 -15.76 7.22 7.53
CA ASN A 114 -16.87 7.02 6.61
C ASN A 114 -18.24 7.25 7.26
N GLU A 115 -18.47 6.75 8.48
CA GLU A 115 -19.73 6.97 9.21
C GLU A 115 -19.90 8.44 9.61
N LYS A 116 -18.83 9.15 10.01
CA LYS A 116 -18.86 10.61 10.22
C LYS A 116 -19.32 11.35 8.96
N VAL A 117 -18.73 11.03 7.80
CA VAL A 117 -19.10 11.66 6.53
C VAL A 117 -20.56 11.38 6.17
N LYS A 118 -21.05 10.14 6.37
CA LYS A 118 -22.46 9.79 6.16
C LYS A 118 -23.38 10.62 7.07
N ALA A 119 -23.07 10.72 8.36
CA ALA A 119 -23.83 11.52 9.31
C ALA A 119 -23.87 13.01 8.94
N GLN A 120 -22.74 13.57 8.49
CA GLN A 120 -22.67 14.95 8.01
C GLN A 120 -23.51 15.18 6.75
N LYS A 121 -23.45 14.25 5.77
CA LYS A 121 -24.28 14.30 4.56
C LYS A 121 -25.76 14.26 4.90
N LEU A 122 -26.17 13.43 5.85
CA LEU A 122 -27.56 13.34 6.31
C LEU A 122 -28.03 14.66 6.95
N LYS A 123 -27.22 15.25 7.84
CA LYS A 123 -27.52 16.56 8.45
C LYS A 123 -27.60 17.68 7.40
N ARG A 124 -26.81 17.63 6.33
CA ARG A 124 -26.91 18.60 5.22
C ARG A 124 -28.21 18.40 4.44
N LYS A 125 -28.57 17.15 4.08
CA LYS A 125 -29.83 16.85 3.39
C LYS A 125 -31.06 17.31 4.19
N ARG A 126 -31.12 17.03 5.49
CA ARG A 126 -32.23 17.47 6.36
C ARG A 126 -32.36 18.99 6.41
N ARG A 127 -31.26 19.72 6.56
CA ARG A 127 -31.27 21.20 6.52
C ARG A 127 -31.72 21.77 5.18
N TRP A 128 -31.34 21.12 4.08
CA TRP A 128 -31.81 21.51 2.75
C TRP A 128 -33.32 21.27 2.60
N SER A 129 -33.83 20.09 3.00
CA SER A 129 -35.27 19.81 2.95
C SER A 129 -36.08 20.75 3.84
N GLU A 130 -35.61 21.03 5.07
CA GLU A 130 -36.27 21.98 5.99
C GLU A 130 -36.33 23.39 5.40
N ARG A 131 -35.22 23.88 4.80
CA ARG A 131 -35.21 25.19 4.13
C ARG A 131 -36.17 25.22 2.94
N SER A 132 -36.18 24.18 2.11
CA SER A 132 -37.09 24.08 0.97
C SER A 132 -38.56 24.08 1.41
N THR A 133 -38.89 23.35 2.48
CA THR A 133 -40.25 23.31 3.04
C THR A 133 -40.64 24.67 3.64
N THR A 134 -39.76 25.31 4.39
CA THR A 134 -39.99 26.66 4.96
C THR A 134 -40.15 27.72 3.87
N SER A 135 -39.33 27.67 2.82
CA SER A 135 -39.49 28.57 1.66
C SER A 135 -40.80 28.32 0.91
N TYR A 136 -41.26 27.06 0.83
CA TYR A 136 -42.52 26.71 0.17
C TYR A 136 -43.76 27.15 0.98
N THR A 137 -43.74 27.01 2.31
CA THR A 137 -44.83 27.47 3.20
C THR A 137 -44.92 28.99 3.25
N ILE A 138 -43.80 29.72 3.32
CA ILE A 138 -43.79 31.19 3.26
C ILE A 138 -44.38 31.68 1.93
N ARG A 139 -44.06 31.03 0.80
CA ARG A 139 -44.62 31.40 -0.51
C ARG A 139 -46.13 31.15 -0.61
N ARG A 140 -46.66 30.07 -0.03
CA ARG A 140 -48.11 29.82 -0.02
C ARG A 140 -48.87 30.76 0.92
N GLY A 141 -48.28 31.12 2.06
CA GLY A 141 -48.89 32.06 3.02
C GLY A 141 -48.93 33.51 2.54
N ALA A 142 -48.09 33.89 1.57
CA ALA A 142 -48.08 35.23 0.96
C ALA A 142 -49.07 35.39 -0.21
N HIS A 143 -49.75 34.31 -0.61
CA HIS A 143 -50.73 34.30 -1.71
C HIS A 143 -52.17 33.96 -1.26
N ALA A 144 -52.42 33.93 0.06
CA ALA A 144 -53.75 33.82 0.67
C ALA A 144 -54.13 35.18 1.27
#